data_AF-A0A820FYB7-F1
#
_entry.id   AF-A0A820FYB7-F1
#
_cell.length_a   1.000
_cell.length_b   1.000
_cell.length_c   1.000
_cell.angle_alpha   90.00
_cell.angle_beta   90.00
_cell.angle_gamma   90.00
#
_symmetry.space_group_name_H-M   'P 1'
#
loop_
_entity.id
_entity.type
_entity.pdbx_description
1 polymer ?
#
loop_
_entity_poly.entity_id
_entity_poly.type
_entity_poly.pdbx_seq_one_letter_code
_entity_poly.pdbx_strand_id
1 'polypeptide(L)'
;ERKRTLDDISIDNNVCSPNVTYSTGELTTTSSEPITSTTYPPTIYDCDFECNCTCNWKHDDTTNFKWIVTKGSTLTTSTGPDGDHTTGSRSGFFIYIETSSPAKFNDTVRLISPDLIVTNDEQCFRFYYHMFGSDVYRLNVYARINGNLGKALWQKEGNQGNQWLFGRISLRGNIQQPIGQPYQLVVEGIVGRGFQGVISVDDLAFNQGPCPVSISERGSRI
;
A
#
# COMPACT_ATOMS: atom_id res chain seq x y z
N GLU A 1 29.55 -34.14 -23.85
CA GLU A 1 30.32 -33.12 -23.10
C GLU A 1 31.23 -32.34 -24.05
N ARG A 2 31.11 -31.01 -24.11
CA ARG A 2 32.23 -30.06 -24.22
C ARG A 2 31.72 -28.63 -24.46
N LYS A 3 32.16 -27.75 -23.56
CA LYS A 3 32.23 -26.29 -23.65
C LYS A 3 32.53 -25.79 -25.07
N ARG A 4 31.89 -24.70 -25.48
CA ARG A 4 32.49 -23.74 -26.42
C ARG A 4 32.54 -22.37 -25.76
N THR A 5 33.76 -21.86 -25.68
CA THR A 5 34.17 -20.56 -25.17
C THR A 5 33.81 -19.47 -26.18
N LEU A 6 33.58 -18.27 -25.66
CA LEU A 6 33.51 -17.02 -26.43
C LEU A 6 34.95 -16.54 -26.64
N ASP A 7 35.37 -16.41 -27.89
CA ASP A 7 36.59 -15.68 -28.24
C ASP A 7 36.28 -14.71 -29.39
N ASP A 8 36.95 -13.56 -29.27
CA ASP A 8 37.27 -12.53 -30.27
C ASP A 8 36.21 -11.50 -30.70
N ILE A 9 36.17 -10.41 -29.91
CA ILE A 9 35.99 -9.06 -30.45
C ILE A 9 37.38 -8.48 -30.74
N SER A 10 37.64 -8.11 -32.00
CA SER A 10 38.65 -7.11 -32.32
C SER A 10 38.01 -6.01 -33.18
N ILE A 11 38.12 -4.78 -32.70
CA ILE A 11 37.65 -3.56 -33.37
C ILE A 11 38.72 -3.13 -34.36
N ASP A 12 38.35 -2.99 -35.64
CA ASP A 12 39.23 -2.39 -36.64
C ASP A 12 38.75 -0.97 -36.97
N ASN A 13 39.58 0.02 -36.64
CA ASN A 13 39.35 1.45 -36.83
C ASN A 13 40.09 1.92 -38.08
N ASN A 14 39.40 1.97 -39.22
CA ASN A 14 39.54 2.98 -40.30
C ASN A 14 39.04 2.39 -41.62
N VAL A 15 37.94 2.92 -42.16
CA VAL A 15 37.85 3.55 -43.49
C VAL A 15 36.48 4.24 -43.54
N CYS A 16 36.46 5.57 -43.62
CA CYS A 16 35.31 6.35 -44.07
C CYS A 16 35.28 6.34 -45.60
N SER A 17 34.19 5.86 -46.20
CA SER A 17 33.71 6.38 -47.49
C SER A 17 32.22 6.12 -47.70
N PRO A 18 31.52 7.05 -48.37
CA PRO A 18 30.08 7.16 -48.32
C PRO A 18 29.44 6.33 -49.43
N ASN A 19 28.39 5.60 -49.09
CA ASN A 19 27.23 5.23 -49.91
C ASN A 19 26.71 3.87 -49.45
N VAL A 20 25.86 3.90 -48.42
CA VAL A 20 24.88 2.83 -48.20
C VAL A 20 23.52 3.51 -48.21
N THR A 21 22.72 3.16 -49.22
CA THR A 21 21.31 3.52 -49.35
C THR A 21 20.54 3.05 -48.14
N TYR A 22 19.93 3.99 -47.41
CA TYR A 22 19.01 3.68 -46.32
C TYR A 22 17.72 3.11 -46.89
N SER A 23 17.47 1.82 -46.66
CA SER A 23 16.14 1.25 -46.74
C SER A 23 15.31 1.86 -45.61
N THR A 24 14.24 2.59 -45.93
CA THR A 24 13.27 3.07 -44.97
C THR A 24 12.48 1.89 -44.41
N GLY A 25 13.05 1.22 -43.40
CA GLY A 25 12.32 0.33 -42.53
C GLY A 25 11.38 1.19 -41.66
N GLU A 26 10.09 1.03 -41.88
CA GLU A 26 9.02 1.65 -41.10
C GLU A 26 9.19 1.28 -39.62
N LEU A 27 9.44 2.28 -38.78
CA LEU A 27 9.37 2.13 -37.32
C LEU A 27 7.90 1.87 -36.97
N THR A 28 7.55 0.60 -36.77
CA THR A 28 6.30 0.21 -36.14
C THR A 28 6.33 0.67 -34.70
N THR A 29 5.81 1.88 -34.48
CA THR A 29 5.51 2.43 -33.17
C THR A 29 4.48 1.51 -32.51
N THR A 30 4.91 0.65 -31.60
CA THR A 30 4.00 -0.08 -30.72
C THR A 30 3.30 0.95 -29.86
N SER A 31 2.11 1.35 -30.28
CA SER A 31 1.20 2.21 -29.55
C SER A 31 0.87 1.54 -28.22
N SER A 32 1.50 2.01 -27.13
CA SER A 32 1.08 1.65 -25.80
C SER A 32 -0.31 2.25 -25.58
N GLU A 33 -1.33 1.40 -25.49
CA GLU A 33 -2.67 1.84 -25.11
C GLU A 33 -2.60 2.69 -23.84
N PRO A 34 -3.36 3.79 -23.76
CA PRO A 34 -3.41 4.62 -22.56
C PRO A 34 -3.96 3.79 -21.40
N ILE A 35 -3.15 3.59 -20.37
CA ILE A 35 -3.58 3.00 -19.10
C ILE A 35 -4.59 3.92 -18.44
N THR A 36 -5.88 3.63 -18.66
CA THR A 36 -6.98 4.29 -17.96
C THR A 36 -6.93 3.86 -16.50
N SER A 37 -6.66 4.82 -15.60
CA SER A 37 -6.93 4.67 -14.17
C SER A 37 -8.43 4.44 -14.01
N THR A 38 -8.83 3.20 -13.73
CA THR A 38 -10.23 2.85 -13.48
C THR A 38 -10.65 3.48 -12.16
N THR A 39 -11.41 4.58 -12.22
CA THR A 39 -12.04 5.19 -11.05
C THR A 39 -13.31 4.43 -10.70
N TYR A 40 -13.31 3.73 -9.57
CA TYR A 40 -14.49 3.04 -9.04
C TYR A 40 -15.34 4.01 -8.21
N PRO A 41 -16.68 3.90 -8.22
CA PRO A 41 -17.53 4.72 -7.36
C PRO A 41 -17.23 4.44 -5.87
N PRO A 42 -17.22 5.46 -5.00
CA PRO A 42 -16.98 5.28 -3.58
C PRO A 42 -17.96 4.30 -2.94
N THR A 43 -17.47 3.47 -2.04
CA THR A 43 -18.28 2.49 -1.29
C THR A 43 -18.40 2.87 0.19
N ILE A 44 -19.29 2.19 0.92
CA ILE A 44 -19.40 2.35 2.39
C ILE A 44 -18.11 1.94 3.14
N TYR A 45 -17.21 1.21 2.47
CA TYR A 45 -15.94 0.75 3.02
C TYR A 45 -14.82 1.77 2.80
N ASP A 46 -15.03 2.76 1.93
CA ASP A 46 -14.01 3.74 1.61
C ASP A 46 -13.93 4.80 2.71
N CYS A 47 -12.71 5.24 3.01
CA CYS A 47 -12.45 6.28 4.00
C CYS A 47 -11.13 7.01 3.73
N ASP A 48 -11.27 8.28 3.37
CA ASP A 48 -10.20 9.29 3.21
C ASP A 48 -10.03 10.15 4.48
N PHE A 49 -10.82 9.90 5.52
CA PHE A 49 -10.81 10.60 6.81
C PHE A 49 -11.12 12.11 6.78
N GLU A 50 -11.44 12.69 5.62
CA GLU A 50 -11.66 14.14 5.43
C GLU A 50 -12.86 14.70 6.22
N CYS A 51 -13.78 13.85 6.63
CA CYS A 51 -14.85 14.18 7.57
C CYS A 51 -14.35 14.47 9.00
N ASN A 52 -13.04 14.39 9.26
CA ASN A 52 -12.45 14.32 10.60
C ASN A 52 -13.09 13.21 11.44
N CYS A 53 -13.29 12.05 10.83
CA CYS A 53 -13.99 10.90 11.39
C CYS A 53 -13.47 9.60 10.75
N THR A 54 -13.78 8.44 11.33
CA THR A 54 -13.38 7.13 10.79
C THR A 54 -14.40 6.57 9.78
N CYS A 55 -15.19 7.44 9.14
CA CYS A 55 -16.27 7.07 8.22
C CYS A 55 -17.19 6.00 8.84
N ASN A 56 -17.39 4.86 8.18
CA ASN A 56 -18.16 3.73 8.72
C ASN A 56 -17.31 2.73 9.52
N TRP A 57 -16.00 2.94 9.61
CA TRP A 57 -15.10 2.08 10.37
C TRP A 57 -15.18 2.38 11.86
N LYS A 58 -14.97 1.35 12.69
CA LYS A 58 -15.08 1.43 14.16
C LYS A 58 -13.77 1.05 14.83
N HIS A 59 -13.44 1.72 15.92
CA HIS A 59 -12.36 1.27 16.77
C HIS A 59 -12.69 -0.08 17.43
N ASP A 60 -11.67 -0.90 17.65
CA ASP A 60 -11.80 -2.12 18.44
C ASP A 60 -11.83 -1.76 19.94
N ASP A 61 -13.00 -1.88 20.56
CA ASP A 61 -13.17 -1.57 21.99
C ASP A 61 -12.44 -2.56 22.92
N THR A 62 -11.87 -3.65 22.39
CA THR A 62 -11.00 -4.56 23.17
C THR A 62 -9.57 -4.04 23.29
N THR A 63 -9.20 -3.00 22.55
CA THR A 63 -7.89 -2.35 22.62
C THR A 63 -7.94 -1.10 23.50
N ASN A 64 -6.88 -0.86 24.28
CA ASN A 64 -6.81 0.28 25.20
C ASN A 64 -6.55 1.62 24.48
N PHE A 65 -6.10 1.55 23.22
CA PHE A 65 -5.70 2.71 22.43
C PHE A 65 -6.48 2.72 21.12
N LYS A 66 -6.65 3.91 20.55
CA LYS A 66 -7.38 4.12 19.30
C LYS A 66 -6.48 4.80 18.28
N TRP A 67 -6.74 4.52 17.00
CA TRP A 67 -6.24 5.36 15.92
C TRP A 67 -6.73 6.80 16.14
N ILE A 68 -5.87 7.77 15.85
CA ILE A 68 -6.21 9.19 16.00
C ILE A 68 -6.33 9.79 14.61
N VAL A 69 -7.47 10.41 14.30
CA VAL A 69 -7.65 11.21 13.08
C VAL A 69 -6.98 12.57 13.29
N THR A 70 -6.11 12.96 12.37
CA THR A 70 -5.36 14.23 12.46
C THR A 70 -5.11 14.80 11.08
N LYS A 71 -4.56 16.02 11.04
CA LYS A 71 -4.04 16.67 9.85
C LYS A 71 -2.70 17.36 10.14
N GLY A 72 -1.93 17.65 9.10
CA GLY A 72 -0.62 18.27 9.23
C GLY A 72 0.39 17.38 9.95
N SER A 73 1.37 17.98 10.62
CA SER A 73 2.42 17.23 11.34
C SER A 73 1.90 16.57 12.62
N THR A 74 2.35 15.35 12.90
CA THR A 74 2.11 14.66 14.17
C THR A 74 2.89 15.29 15.33
N LEU A 75 2.48 14.99 16.57
CA LEU A 75 3.09 15.55 17.81
C LEU A 75 4.58 15.20 17.94
N THR A 76 4.98 14.05 17.43
CA THR A 76 6.38 13.65 17.24
C THR A 76 6.97 14.44 16.07
N THR A 77 7.46 15.63 16.38
CA THR A 77 8.12 16.51 15.43
C THR A 77 9.15 15.72 14.61
N SER A 78 8.97 15.71 13.29
CA SER A 78 9.87 15.13 12.28
C SER A 78 9.74 13.64 11.93
N THR A 79 8.74 12.88 12.44
CA THR A 79 8.55 11.47 12.03
C THR A 79 7.22 11.14 11.36
N GLY A 80 6.22 12.03 11.40
CA GLY A 80 4.97 11.89 10.65
C GLY A 80 5.01 12.47 9.23
N PRO A 81 3.97 12.21 8.40
CA PRO A 81 3.87 12.79 7.07
C PRO A 81 3.69 14.32 7.13
N ASP A 82 4.21 15.02 6.11
CA ASP A 82 4.08 16.47 5.98
C ASP A 82 2.65 16.94 5.63
N GLY A 83 1.80 16.03 5.16
CA GLY A 83 0.42 16.25 4.74
C GLY A 83 -0.30 14.93 4.46
N ASP A 84 -1.62 14.97 4.31
CA ASP A 84 -2.43 13.82 3.93
C ASP A 84 -2.08 13.32 2.53
N HIS A 85 -2.43 12.06 2.24
CA HIS A 85 -2.21 11.49 0.93
C HIS A 85 -3.25 12.01 -0.08
N THR A 86 -4.52 12.13 0.33
CA THR A 86 -5.67 12.46 -0.53
C THR A 86 -5.45 13.75 -1.33
N THR A 87 -5.03 14.82 -0.66
CA THR A 87 -4.85 16.15 -1.23
C THR A 87 -3.38 16.58 -1.30
N GLY A 88 -2.47 15.83 -0.67
CA GLY A 88 -1.06 16.20 -0.53
C GLY A 88 -0.85 17.42 0.37
N SER A 89 -1.84 17.77 1.21
CA SER A 89 -1.90 19.05 1.93
C SER A 89 -1.71 18.87 3.42
N ARG A 90 -1.28 19.94 4.09
CA ARG A 90 -1.31 20.00 5.56
C ARG A 90 -2.73 20.09 6.14
N SER A 91 -3.72 20.34 5.27
CA SER A 91 -5.10 20.56 5.69
C SER A 91 -5.97 19.31 5.62
N GLY A 92 -5.60 18.29 4.84
CA GLY A 92 -6.35 17.03 4.76
C GLY A 92 -6.02 16.10 5.92
N PHE A 93 -6.86 15.10 6.10
CA PHE A 93 -6.90 14.24 7.27
C PHE A 93 -6.40 12.84 6.97
N PHE A 94 -5.78 12.21 7.96
CA PHE A 94 -5.36 10.82 7.95
C PHE A 94 -5.43 10.25 9.36
N ILE A 95 -5.28 8.94 9.52
CA ILE A 95 -5.14 8.33 10.85
C ILE A 95 -3.68 8.05 11.18
N TYR A 96 -3.30 8.17 12.45
CA TYR A 96 -1.99 7.78 12.94
C TYR A 96 -2.05 7.14 14.33
N ILE A 97 -0.94 6.53 14.73
CA ILE A 97 -0.75 6.01 16.08
C ILE A 97 0.09 6.98 16.92
N GLU A 98 -0.40 7.32 18.11
CA GLU A 98 0.39 8.06 19.11
C GLU A 98 1.19 7.05 19.95
N THR A 99 2.52 7.12 19.85
CA THR A 99 3.45 6.17 20.49
C THR A 99 4.07 6.71 21.78
N SER A 100 3.83 7.97 22.13
CA SER A 100 4.28 8.54 23.40
C SER A 100 3.49 7.99 24.60
N SER A 101 4.00 8.28 25.80
CA SER A 101 3.37 7.86 27.07
C SER A 101 1.89 8.26 27.12
N PRO A 102 0.97 7.34 27.50
CA PRO A 102 1.22 6.11 28.25
C PRO A 102 1.37 4.83 27.40
N ALA A 103 1.50 4.95 26.08
CA ALA A 103 1.66 3.78 25.21
C ALA A 103 2.94 2.99 25.55
N LYS A 104 2.86 1.67 25.44
CA LYS A 104 3.93 0.71 25.73
C LYS A 104 4.19 -0.17 24.52
N PHE A 105 5.39 -0.75 24.50
CA PHE A 105 5.75 -1.73 23.48
C PHE A 105 4.70 -2.85 23.38
N ASN A 106 4.30 -3.19 22.15
CA ASN A 106 3.24 -4.13 21.80
C ASN A 106 1.81 -3.70 22.14
N ASP A 107 1.56 -2.47 22.60
CA ASP A 107 0.20 -1.94 22.59
C ASP A 107 -0.29 -1.84 21.14
N THR A 108 -1.57 -2.17 20.95
CA THR A 108 -2.20 -2.22 19.63
C THR A 108 -3.33 -1.22 19.54
N VAL A 109 -3.47 -0.60 18.37
CA VAL A 109 -4.69 0.09 17.95
C VAL A 109 -5.30 -0.65 16.78
N ARG A 110 -6.62 -0.75 16.72
CA ARG A 110 -7.32 -1.42 15.63
C ARG A 110 -8.48 -0.61 15.13
N LEU A 111 -8.61 -0.57 13.80
CA LEU A 111 -9.76 -0.04 13.10
C LEU A 111 -10.43 -1.17 12.30
N ILE A 112 -11.72 -1.37 12.50
CA ILE A 112 -12.50 -2.49 11.98
C ILE A 112 -13.52 -1.98 10.97
N SER A 113 -13.55 -2.56 9.79
CA SER A 113 -14.52 -2.21 8.75
C SER A 113 -15.96 -2.62 9.12
N PRO A 114 -16.98 -2.06 8.45
CA PRO A 114 -18.29 -2.70 8.36
C PRO A 114 -18.16 -4.14 7.82
N ASP A 115 -19.22 -4.94 7.98
CA ASP A 115 -19.27 -6.28 7.40
C ASP A 115 -19.13 -6.21 5.88
N LEU A 116 -18.09 -6.87 5.39
CA LEU A 116 -17.73 -6.95 3.99
C LEU A 116 -18.24 -8.26 3.42
N ILE A 117 -19.15 -8.16 2.46
CA ILE A 117 -19.72 -9.32 1.76
C ILE A 117 -19.15 -9.36 0.35
N VAL A 118 -18.44 -10.44 0.08
CA VAL A 118 -17.79 -10.64 -1.21
C VAL A 118 -18.64 -11.55 -2.08
N THR A 119 -19.20 -10.97 -3.14
CA THR A 119 -20.07 -11.66 -4.10
C THR A 119 -19.37 -12.08 -5.38
N ASN A 120 -18.17 -11.54 -5.66
CA ASN A 120 -17.43 -11.77 -6.89
C ASN A 120 -16.06 -12.43 -6.60
N ASP A 121 -15.45 -13.00 -7.64
CA ASP A 121 -14.21 -13.77 -7.51
C ASP A 121 -12.94 -12.90 -7.42
N GLU A 122 -13.03 -11.61 -7.74
CA GLU A 122 -11.89 -10.69 -7.66
C GLU A 122 -12.28 -9.44 -6.88
N GLN A 123 -11.52 -9.16 -5.82
CA GLN A 123 -11.70 -7.96 -5.00
C GLN A 123 -10.38 -7.51 -4.41
N CYS A 124 -10.21 -6.18 -4.40
CA CYS A 124 -9.01 -5.55 -3.91
C CYS A 124 -9.32 -4.59 -2.77
N PHE A 125 -8.62 -4.78 -1.66
CA PHE A 125 -8.47 -3.73 -0.65
C PHE A 125 -7.17 -2.98 -0.92
N ARG A 126 -7.25 -1.65 -0.96
CA ARG A 126 -6.11 -0.76 -1.20
C ARG A 126 -6.12 0.38 -0.18
N PHE A 127 -4.93 0.88 0.12
CA PHE A 127 -4.74 1.95 1.09
C PHE A 127 -3.37 2.59 0.88
N TYR A 128 -3.17 3.75 1.49
CA TYR A 128 -1.84 4.35 1.61
C TYR A 128 -1.37 4.30 3.05
N TYR A 129 -0.06 4.15 3.22
CA TYR A 129 0.57 4.13 4.54
C TYR A 129 1.86 4.93 4.51
N HIS A 130 2.20 5.54 5.64
CA HIS A 130 3.47 6.20 5.89
C HIS A 130 4.03 5.66 7.20
N MET A 131 5.29 5.21 7.17
CA MET A 131 5.93 4.52 8.28
C MET A 131 7.37 5.03 8.38
N PHE A 132 7.59 6.06 9.20
CA PHE A 132 8.89 6.73 9.30
C PHE A 132 9.33 6.97 10.74
N GLY A 133 10.64 6.81 10.98
CA GLY A 133 11.28 6.94 12.30
C GLY A 133 11.95 5.66 12.80
N SER A 134 12.85 5.79 13.77
CA SER A 134 13.66 4.67 14.31
C SER A 134 12.84 3.67 15.11
N ASP A 135 11.75 4.12 15.74
CA ASP A 135 10.97 3.29 16.67
C ASP A 135 9.68 2.77 16.04
N VAL A 136 9.51 2.96 14.72
CA VAL A 136 8.38 2.37 13.98
C VAL A 136 8.46 0.86 14.08
N TYR A 137 7.35 0.24 14.49
CA TYR A 137 7.28 -1.21 14.61
C TYR A 137 6.42 -1.84 13.54
N ARG A 138 5.12 -2.08 13.73
CA ARG A 138 4.37 -2.94 12.79
C ARG A 138 3.01 -2.36 12.41
N LEU A 139 2.70 -2.48 11.12
CA LEU A 139 1.37 -2.25 10.55
C LEU A 139 0.89 -3.55 9.92
N ASN A 140 -0.31 -4.00 10.30
CA ASN A 140 -0.93 -5.22 9.82
C ASN A 140 -2.32 -4.96 9.24
N VAL A 141 -2.73 -5.81 8.31
CA VAL A 141 -4.11 -5.94 7.89
C VAL A 141 -4.56 -7.40 8.02
N TYR A 142 -5.69 -7.62 8.67
CA TYR A 142 -6.26 -8.94 8.92
C TYR A 142 -7.67 -9.08 8.35
N ALA A 143 -8.10 -10.32 8.14
CA ALA A 143 -9.51 -10.66 8.13
C ALA A 143 -9.96 -11.07 9.55
N ARG A 144 -11.12 -10.55 9.96
CA ARG A 144 -11.82 -10.94 11.19
C ARG A 144 -13.12 -11.65 10.82
N ILE A 145 -13.28 -12.88 11.29
CA ILE A 145 -14.39 -13.77 10.94
C ILE A 145 -15.05 -14.24 12.22
N ASN A 146 -16.35 -13.99 12.37
CA ASN A 146 -17.10 -14.36 13.58
C ASN A 146 -16.40 -13.87 14.87
N GLY A 147 -15.85 -12.66 14.84
CA GLY A 147 -15.11 -12.07 15.95
C GLY A 147 -13.63 -12.46 16.05
N ASN A 148 -13.19 -13.53 15.37
CA ASN A 148 -11.83 -14.05 15.46
C ASN A 148 -10.90 -13.43 14.43
N LEU A 149 -9.75 -12.96 14.87
CA LEU A 149 -8.71 -12.42 13.99
C LEU A 149 -7.90 -13.57 13.37
N GLY A 150 -7.81 -13.60 12.04
CA GLY A 150 -7.03 -14.61 11.31
C GLY A 150 -5.53 -14.30 11.27
N LYS A 151 -4.82 -14.96 10.33
CA LYS A 151 -3.44 -14.58 9.98
C LYS A 151 -3.42 -13.22 9.28
N ALA A 152 -2.31 -12.51 9.39
CA ALA A 152 -2.10 -11.26 8.65
C ALA A 152 -2.19 -11.54 7.14
N LEU A 153 -3.04 -10.77 6.47
CA LEU A 153 -3.14 -10.77 5.00
C LEU A 153 -2.04 -9.90 4.39
N TRP A 154 -1.62 -8.88 5.15
CA TRP A 154 -0.57 -7.95 4.77
C TRP A 154 0.13 -7.45 6.03
N GLN A 155 1.43 -7.22 5.94
CA GLN A 155 2.25 -6.73 7.04
C GLN A 155 3.45 -5.94 6.52
N LYS A 156 3.77 -4.84 7.21
CA LYS A 156 5.05 -4.14 7.12
C LYS A 156 5.61 -3.89 8.51
N GLU A 157 6.93 -3.92 8.61
CA GLU A 157 7.65 -3.75 9.86
C GLU A 157 8.85 -2.82 9.69
N GLY A 158 9.07 -1.95 10.67
CA GLY A 158 10.16 -0.98 10.70
C GLY A 158 9.91 0.24 9.83
N ASN A 159 10.92 1.11 9.77
CA ASN A 159 10.95 2.28 8.90
C ASN A 159 10.83 1.88 7.41
N GLN A 160 9.87 2.46 6.69
CA GLN A 160 9.65 2.28 5.25
C GLN A 160 10.06 3.51 4.43
N GLY A 161 10.58 4.56 5.09
CA GLY A 161 10.99 5.82 4.47
C GLY A 161 9.97 6.93 4.68
N ASN A 162 10.43 8.18 4.51
CA ASN A 162 9.60 9.36 4.68
C ASN A 162 8.78 9.66 3.41
N GLN A 163 7.83 8.79 3.09
CA GLN A 163 6.92 8.95 1.95
C GLN A 163 5.66 8.11 2.15
N TRP A 164 4.55 8.54 1.54
CA TRP A 164 3.37 7.70 1.42
C TRP A 164 3.65 6.56 0.44
N LEU A 165 3.32 5.35 0.86
CA LEU A 165 3.50 4.12 0.10
C LEU A 165 2.14 3.45 -0.12
N PHE A 166 2.00 2.80 -1.27
CA PHE A 166 0.78 2.12 -1.66
C PHE A 166 0.73 0.69 -1.13
N GLY A 167 -0.34 0.35 -0.43
CA GLY A 167 -0.68 -1.00 0.04
C GLY A 167 -1.85 -1.58 -0.75
N ARG A 168 -1.79 -2.89 -1.05
CA ARG A 168 -2.88 -3.61 -1.72
C ARG A 168 -2.97 -5.06 -1.26
N ILE A 169 -4.18 -5.60 -1.24
CA ILE A 169 -4.48 -6.98 -0.83
C ILE A 169 -5.55 -7.53 -1.76
N SER A 170 -5.21 -8.60 -2.50
CA SER A 170 -6.22 -9.42 -3.16
C SER A 170 -6.94 -10.22 -2.08
N LEU A 171 -8.23 -9.93 -1.86
CA LEU A 171 -8.96 -10.54 -0.75
C LEU A 171 -9.33 -11.99 -1.04
N ARG A 172 -9.74 -12.26 -2.27
CA ARG A 172 -9.98 -13.62 -2.76
C ARG A 172 -8.65 -14.37 -2.93
N GLY A 173 -8.65 -15.65 -2.56
CA GLY A 173 -7.46 -16.50 -2.45
C GLY A 173 -6.75 -16.41 -1.11
N ASN A 174 -6.70 -15.22 -0.49
CA ASN A 174 -6.05 -15.03 0.81
C ASN A 174 -6.99 -15.25 2.02
N ILE A 175 -8.30 -15.05 1.82
CA ILE A 175 -9.32 -15.25 2.86
C ILE A 175 -10.13 -16.51 2.55
N GLN A 176 -10.04 -17.49 3.44
CA GLN A 176 -10.77 -18.77 3.35
C GLN A 176 -12.20 -18.64 3.91
N GLN A 177 -12.96 -17.65 3.41
CA GLN A 177 -14.39 -17.50 3.69
C GLN A 177 -15.23 -17.84 2.47
N PRO A 178 -16.32 -18.63 2.62
CA PRO A 178 -17.23 -18.91 1.52
C PRO A 178 -17.78 -17.63 0.87
N ILE A 179 -18.14 -17.72 -0.41
CA ILE A 179 -18.79 -16.62 -1.13
C ILE A 179 -20.11 -16.26 -0.45
N GLY A 180 -20.37 -14.95 -0.32
CA GLY A 180 -21.57 -14.43 0.35
C GLY A 180 -21.53 -14.45 1.88
N GLN A 181 -20.47 -14.98 2.52
CA GLN A 181 -20.32 -14.90 3.97
C GLN A 181 -19.60 -13.60 4.38
N PRO A 182 -20.07 -12.90 5.42
CA PRO A 182 -19.48 -11.65 5.87
C PRO A 182 -18.16 -11.90 6.61
N TYR A 183 -17.24 -10.95 6.45
CA TYR A 183 -16.07 -10.80 7.32
C TYR A 183 -15.72 -9.32 7.42
N GLN A 184 -14.82 -8.96 8.34
CA GLN A 184 -14.36 -7.58 8.50
C GLN A 184 -12.87 -7.50 8.17
N LEU A 185 -12.42 -6.37 7.64
CA LEU A 185 -11.01 -6.02 7.59
C LEU A 185 -10.63 -5.30 8.88
N VAL A 186 -9.43 -5.59 9.38
CA VAL A 186 -8.88 -4.94 10.57
C VAL A 186 -7.53 -4.35 10.22
N VAL A 187 -7.41 -3.03 10.32
CA VAL A 187 -6.14 -2.30 10.19
C VAL A 187 -5.57 -2.11 11.60
N GLU A 188 -4.44 -2.76 11.87
CA GLU A 188 -3.80 -2.78 13.19
C GLU A 188 -2.44 -2.09 13.15
N GLY A 189 -2.26 -1.08 14.00
CA GLY A 189 -0.94 -0.50 14.29
C GLY A 189 -0.43 -1.02 15.63
N ILE A 190 0.86 -1.38 15.68
CA ILE A 190 1.52 -1.86 16.91
C ILE A 190 2.61 -0.88 17.32
N VAL A 191 2.57 -0.46 18.58
CA VAL A 191 3.53 0.46 19.19
C VAL A 191 4.90 -0.21 19.34
N GLY A 192 5.94 0.48 18.88
CA GLY A 192 7.33 0.06 18.97
C GLY A 192 8.00 0.35 20.31
N ARG A 193 9.32 0.21 20.34
CA ARG A 193 10.12 0.51 21.54
C ARG A 193 10.58 1.97 21.48
N GLY A 194 9.73 2.88 21.96
CA GLY A 194 10.02 4.31 21.99
C GLY A 194 8.95 5.12 21.26
N PHE A 195 9.24 6.39 21.03
CA PHE A 195 8.30 7.36 20.47
C PHE A 195 8.84 8.07 19.22
N GLN A 196 10.04 7.72 18.76
CA GLN A 196 10.68 8.33 17.59
C GLN A 196 10.23 7.64 16.30
N GLY A 197 8.92 7.49 16.12
CA GLY A 197 8.34 6.86 14.93
C GLY A 197 6.83 6.99 14.86
N VAL A 198 6.32 7.14 13.65
CA VAL A 198 4.89 7.25 13.35
C VAL A 198 4.49 6.21 12.32
N ILE A 199 3.31 5.63 12.55
CA ILE A 199 2.58 4.87 11.53
C ILE A 199 1.32 5.67 11.22
N SER A 200 1.17 6.05 9.97
CA SER A 200 0.00 6.74 9.42
C SER A 200 -0.61 5.92 8.31
N VAL A 201 -1.94 5.99 8.19
CA VAL A 201 -2.72 5.31 7.17
C VAL A 201 -3.73 6.29 6.60
N ASP A 202 -3.95 6.22 5.30
CA ASP A 202 -4.88 7.09 4.57
C ASP A 202 -5.53 6.32 3.41
N ASP A 203 -6.60 6.89 2.83
CA ASP A 203 -7.22 6.43 1.58
C ASP A 203 -7.60 4.94 1.58
N LEU A 204 -8.31 4.49 2.62
CA LEU A 204 -8.86 3.14 2.65
C LEU A 204 -9.89 3.01 1.51
N ALA A 205 -9.70 2.05 0.62
CA ALA A 205 -10.63 1.85 -0.48
C ALA A 205 -10.80 0.38 -0.84
N PHE A 206 -12.02 0.06 -1.26
CA PHE A 206 -12.41 -1.27 -1.68
C PHE A 206 -12.97 -1.24 -3.10
N ASN A 207 -12.37 -2.03 -3.98
CA ASN A 207 -12.78 -2.10 -5.38
C ASN A 207 -13.18 -3.53 -5.75
N GLN A 208 -14.23 -3.66 -6.56
CA GLN A 208 -14.51 -4.90 -7.27
C GLN A 208 -13.51 -5.07 -8.42
N GLY A 209 -12.98 -6.29 -8.59
CA GLY A 209 -11.98 -6.61 -9.59
C GLY A 209 -10.59 -6.88 -9.00
N PRO A 210 -9.60 -7.16 -9.86
CA PRO A 210 -8.27 -7.54 -9.44
C PRO A 210 -7.52 -6.34 -8.87
N CYS A 211 -6.55 -6.60 -8.00
CA CYS A 211 -5.68 -5.52 -7.52
C CYS A 211 -4.84 -4.95 -8.67
N PRO A 212 -4.68 -3.62 -8.75
CA PRO A 212 -3.85 -3.00 -9.76
C PRO A 212 -2.42 -3.49 -9.62
N VAL A 213 -1.77 -3.89 -10.73
CA VAL A 213 -0.36 -4.26 -10.75
C VAL A 213 0.54 -3.02 -10.68
N SER A 214 1.65 -3.11 -9.96
CA SER A 214 2.62 -2.03 -9.86
C SER A 214 3.56 -2.12 -11.04
N ILE A 215 3.74 -1.02 -11.77
CA ILE A 215 4.58 -0.96 -12.97
C ILE A 215 6.04 -1.36 -12.68
N SER A 216 6.49 -1.29 -11.42
CA SER A 216 7.83 -1.72 -10.98
C SER A 216 8.08 -3.24 -11.02
N GLU A 217 7.04 -4.08 -11.13
CA GLU A 217 7.20 -5.56 -11.11
C GLU A 217 7.36 -6.17 -12.52
N ARG A 218 7.14 -5.39 -13.59
CA ARG A 218 7.36 -5.84 -14.99
C ARG A 218 8.82 -5.83 -15.44
N GLY A 219 9.71 -5.15 -14.70
CA GLY A 219 11.12 -4.97 -15.09
C GLY A 219 12.10 -6.03 -14.59
N SER A 220 11.66 -7.00 -13.76
CA SER A 220 12.58 -7.93 -13.07
C SER A 220 12.57 -9.36 -13.62
N ARG A 221 12.19 -9.53 -14.89
CA ARG A 221 12.38 -10.79 -15.62
C ARG A 221 12.98 -10.49 -16.99
N ILE A 222 14.30 -10.43 -17.05
CA ILE A 222 15.11 -10.69 -18.24
C ILE A 222 16.21 -11.64 -17.82
#